data_AF-A0A0D8CJ94-F1
#
_entry.id   AF-A0A0D8CJ94-F1
#
_cell.length_a   1.000
_cell.length_b   1.000
_cell.length_c   1.000
_cell.angle_alpha   90.00
_cell.angle_beta   90.00
_cell.angle_gamma   90.00
#
_symmetry.space_group_name_H-M   'P 1'
#
loop_
_entity.id
_entity.type
_entity.pdbx_description
1 polymer ?
#
loop_
_entity_poly.entity_id
_entity_poly.type
_entity_poly.pdbx_seq_one_letter_code
_entity_poly.pdbx_strand_id
1 'polypeptide(L)'
;MIVVQIVFLLSVSIFFLYQFSFSEVLAFFVEQKLEAITAIVLLFIAPLSIVDIYERSTKNTRKRINSAKYISPIIIFLGVAGSIYVFENKTAFIACITASLATIGWLSQRQVALEISRKQHTLNVLTQMRHSEIFNKHRINIFSRYPHTHQIPDQDVSQIMDERLNKDNYSIGDDCDKIKFPLAESIIYVCNYYEFLASAIKEGDLDDALMRETLEDVFKSTYNKLSRIICTYRDSDNEAFENYYWLVEEHWNKKKKKNFLSVF
;
A
#
# COMPACT_ATOMS: atom_id res chain seq x y z
N MET A 1 11.53 -14.55 5.67
CA MET A 1 12.55 -13.53 6.01
C MET A 1 12.62 -13.22 7.51
N ILE A 2 11.50 -13.10 8.25
CA ILE A 2 11.48 -13.02 9.73
C ILE A 2 12.22 -14.20 10.38
N VAL A 3 12.07 -15.40 9.82
CA VAL A 3 12.80 -16.61 10.24
C VAL A 3 14.32 -16.41 10.24
N VAL A 4 14.88 -15.68 9.25
CA VAL A 4 16.33 -15.44 9.18
C VAL A 4 16.79 -14.50 10.30
N GLN A 5 15.97 -13.52 10.68
CA GLN A 5 16.27 -12.63 11.81
C GLN A 5 16.18 -13.36 13.15
N ILE A 6 15.19 -14.25 13.32
CA ILE A 6 15.04 -15.09 14.51
C ILE A 6 16.23 -16.05 14.61
N VAL A 7 16.62 -16.68 13.51
CA VAL A 7 17.79 -17.58 13.45
C VAL A 7 19.08 -16.82 13.75
N PHE A 8 19.25 -15.59 13.23
CA PHE A 8 20.42 -14.75 13.52
C PHE A 8 20.47 -14.29 14.98
N LEU A 9 19.35 -13.85 15.55
CA LEU A 9 19.28 -13.47 16.96
C LEU A 9 19.49 -14.66 17.90
N LEU A 10 18.97 -15.84 17.52
CA LEU A 10 19.21 -17.09 18.24
C LEU A 10 20.68 -17.52 18.12
N SER A 11 21.30 -17.41 16.95
CA SER A 11 22.71 -17.79 16.78
C SER A 11 23.65 -16.87 17.54
N VAL A 12 23.37 -15.55 17.58
CA VAL A 12 24.11 -14.59 18.41
C VAL A 12 23.91 -14.90 19.90
N SER A 13 22.69 -15.19 20.33
CA SER A 13 22.39 -15.58 21.72
C SER A 13 23.08 -16.89 22.12
N ILE A 14 23.05 -17.90 21.25
CA ILE A 14 23.71 -19.20 21.46
C ILE A 14 25.23 -19.03 21.47
N PHE A 15 25.79 -18.20 20.60
CA PHE A 15 27.22 -17.90 20.59
C PHE A 15 27.67 -17.22 21.89
N PHE A 16 26.88 -16.26 22.40
CA PHE A 16 27.11 -15.66 23.72
C PHE A 16 27.02 -16.70 24.85
N LEU A 17 26.04 -17.60 24.82
CA LEU A 17 25.91 -18.68 25.79
C LEU A 17 27.04 -19.71 25.69
N TYR A 18 27.66 -19.88 24.52
CA TYR A 18 28.78 -20.81 24.32
C TYR A 18 30.12 -20.24 24.76
N GLN A 19 30.27 -18.91 24.75
CA GLN A 19 31.48 -18.20 25.17
C GLN A 19 31.64 -18.15 26.70
N PHE A 20 30.55 -18.28 27.46
CA PHE A 20 30.57 -18.28 28.92
C PHE A 20 30.22 -19.66 29.46
N SER A 21 31.04 -20.22 30.36
CA SER A 21 30.66 -21.44 31.07
C SER A 21 29.47 -21.16 31.99
N PHE A 22 28.53 -22.11 32.14
CA PHE A 22 27.35 -21.95 33.00
C PHE A 22 27.73 -21.55 34.45
N SER A 23 28.90 -22.00 34.91
CA SER A 23 29.50 -21.63 36.20
C SER A 23 29.96 -20.17 36.27
N GLU A 24 30.55 -19.62 35.20
CA GLU A 24 30.94 -18.20 35.13
C GLU A 24 29.72 -17.29 35.03
N VAL A 25 28.68 -17.72 34.30
CA VAL A 25 27.40 -17.01 34.24
C VAL A 25 26.76 -16.95 35.64
N LEU A 26 26.68 -18.09 36.34
CA LEU A 26 26.15 -18.14 37.71
C LEU A 26 26.99 -17.35 38.70
N ALA A 27 28.32 -17.42 38.62
CA ALA A 27 29.20 -16.63 39.47
C ALA A 27 29.03 -15.13 39.23
N PHE A 28 28.91 -14.72 37.95
CA PHE A 28 28.59 -13.34 37.56
C PHE A 28 27.22 -12.90 38.10
N PHE A 29 26.20 -13.77 38.09
CA PHE A 29 24.89 -13.48 38.68
C PHE A 29 24.89 -13.38 40.21
N VAL A 30 25.80 -14.10 40.87
CA VAL A 30 25.94 -14.08 42.34
C VAL A 30 26.75 -12.87 42.81
N GLU A 31 27.72 -12.39 42.02
CA GLU A 31 28.56 -11.23 42.36
C GLU A 31 28.00 -9.86 41.90
N GLN A 32 27.17 -9.80 40.87
CA GLN A 32 26.70 -8.52 40.31
C GLN A 32 25.52 -7.89 41.08
N LYS A 33 25.59 -6.56 41.22
CA LYS A 33 24.50 -5.72 41.76
C LYS A 33 23.31 -5.65 40.79
N LEU A 34 22.19 -5.14 41.31
CA LEU A 34 20.89 -4.87 40.66
C LEU A 34 20.95 -4.43 39.17
N GLU A 35 22.04 -3.78 38.78
CA GLU A 35 22.35 -3.29 37.44
C GLU A 35 22.43 -4.41 36.36
N ALA A 36 23.00 -5.58 36.66
CA ALA A 36 23.07 -6.69 35.70
C ALA A 36 21.69 -7.32 35.41
N ILE A 37 20.84 -7.42 36.44
CA ILE A 37 19.46 -7.88 36.30
C ILE A 37 18.65 -6.89 35.44
N THR A 38 18.83 -5.58 35.66
CA THR A 38 18.19 -4.57 34.80
C THR A 38 18.65 -4.65 33.36
N ALA A 39 19.94 -4.91 33.10
CA ALA A 39 20.47 -5.06 31.75
C ALA A 39 19.83 -6.26 31.02
N ILE A 40 19.66 -7.40 31.70
CA ILE A 40 19.07 -8.61 31.11
C ILE A 40 17.56 -8.45 30.88
N VAL A 41 16.83 -7.92 31.87
CA VAL A 41 15.39 -7.62 31.73
C VAL A 41 15.18 -6.67 30.54
N LEU A 42 16.04 -5.68 30.38
CA LEU A 42 15.99 -4.78 29.23
C LEU A 42 16.39 -5.47 27.90
N LEU A 43 17.37 -6.38 27.90
CA LEU A 43 17.81 -7.12 26.70
C LEU A 43 16.74 -8.07 26.16
N PHE A 44 15.86 -8.59 27.01
CA PHE A 44 14.77 -9.49 26.61
C PHE A 44 13.42 -8.79 26.40
N ILE A 45 13.08 -7.78 27.21
CA ILE A 45 11.79 -7.08 27.10
C ILE A 45 11.81 -6.03 25.97
N ALA A 46 12.95 -5.39 25.68
CA ALA A 46 13.04 -4.41 24.61
C ALA A 46 12.81 -5.03 23.21
N PRO A 47 13.41 -6.18 22.83
CA PRO A 47 13.11 -6.82 21.56
C PRO A 47 11.65 -7.27 21.44
N LEU A 48 11.05 -7.78 22.51
CA LEU A 48 9.64 -8.22 22.51
C LEU A 48 8.69 -7.03 22.32
N SER A 49 8.96 -5.90 22.98
CA SER A 49 8.19 -4.67 22.78
C SER A 49 8.41 -4.06 21.39
N ILE A 50 9.63 -4.15 20.82
CA ILE A 50 9.90 -3.76 19.42
C ILE A 50 9.11 -4.64 18.46
N VAL A 51 9.04 -5.96 18.68
CA VAL A 51 8.28 -6.89 17.84
C VAL A 51 6.78 -6.63 17.94
N ASP A 52 6.22 -6.44 19.14
CA ASP A 52 4.77 -6.16 19.30
C ASP A 52 4.39 -4.79 18.71
N ILE A 53 5.22 -3.77 18.90
CA ILE A 53 5.04 -2.45 18.29
C ILE A 53 5.16 -2.54 16.75
N TYR A 54 6.11 -3.33 16.25
CA TYR A 54 6.29 -3.56 14.82
C TYR A 54 5.09 -4.32 14.23
N GLU A 55 4.59 -5.36 14.90
CA GLU A 55 3.43 -6.13 14.45
C GLU A 55 2.17 -5.24 14.40
N ARG A 56 1.96 -4.41 15.43
CA ARG A 56 0.88 -3.40 15.43
C ARG A 56 1.05 -2.35 14.34
N SER A 57 2.28 -1.99 13.99
CA SER A 57 2.56 -1.08 12.87
C SER A 57 2.27 -1.72 11.50
N THR A 58 2.52 -3.02 11.34
CA THR A 58 2.29 -3.72 10.07
C THR A 58 0.80 -3.98 9.78
N LYS A 59 -0.04 -4.17 10.81
CA LYS A 59 -1.50 -4.35 10.65
C LYS A 59 -2.23 -3.07 10.25
N ASN A 60 -1.56 -1.92 10.24
CA ASN A 60 -2.17 -0.61 9.99
C ASN A 60 -1.45 0.14 8.86
N THR A 61 -1.24 -0.54 7.73
CA THR A 61 -0.57 -0.14 6.47
C THR A 61 -0.98 1.24 5.93
N ARG A 62 -2.09 1.82 6.42
CA ARG A 62 -2.63 3.10 5.94
C ARG A 62 -2.06 4.34 6.62
N LYS A 63 -1.43 4.23 7.79
CA LYS A 63 -0.81 5.39 8.44
C LYS A 63 0.69 5.31 8.29
N ARG A 64 1.24 6.38 7.72
CA ARG A 64 2.65 6.74 7.68
C ARG A 64 3.17 6.82 9.11
N ILE A 65 3.46 5.67 9.70
CA ILE A 65 3.99 5.56 11.05
C ILE A 65 5.45 5.97 10.91
N ASN A 66 5.75 7.21 11.31
CA ASN A 66 7.09 7.78 11.34
C ASN A 66 8.04 6.79 12.02
N SER A 67 8.78 6.01 11.23
CA SER A 67 9.77 5.05 11.69
C SER A 67 10.82 5.71 12.59
N ALA A 68 11.06 7.01 12.39
CA ALA A 68 11.85 7.85 13.28
C ALA A 68 11.41 7.81 14.76
N LYS A 69 10.10 7.72 15.06
CA LYS A 69 9.59 7.66 16.45
C LYS A 69 9.96 6.34 17.15
N TYR A 70 10.18 5.28 16.39
CA TYR A 70 10.49 3.94 16.92
C TYR A 70 11.97 3.62 16.89
N ILE A 71 12.72 4.24 15.98
CA ILE A 71 14.18 4.12 15.90
C ILE A 71 14.87 4.91 17.02
N SER A 72 14.31 6.06 17.42
CA SER A 72 14.82 6.92 18.51
C SER A 72 15.07 6.19 19.84
N PRO A 73 14.10 5.46 20.44
CA PRO A 73 14.33 4.78 21.71
C PRO A 73 15.35 3.64 21.61
N ILE A 74 15.50 2.99 20.46
CA ILE A 74 16.47 1.91 20.25
C ILE A 74 17.91 2.45 20.29
N ILE A 75 18.15 3.60 19.65
CA ILE A 75 19.47 4.25 19.65
C ILE A 75 19.82 4.77 21.06
N ILE A 76 18.85 5.37 21.76
CA ILE A 76 19.04 5.83 23.15
C ILE A 76 19.32 4.63 24.07
N PHE A 77 18.60 3.51 23.88
CA PHE A 77 18.78 2.28 24.63
C PHE A 77 20.18 1.67 24.46
N LEU A 78 20.67 1.57 23.23
CA LEU A 78 22.03 1.08 22.93
C LEU A 78 23.11 2.00 23.47
N GLY A 79 22.87 3.32 23.44
CA GLY A 79 23.76 4.31 24.04
C GLY A 79 23.87 4.17 25.57
N VAL A 80 22.73 3.96 26.25
CA VAL A 80 22.69 3.78 27.72
C VAL A 80 23.27 2.44 28.13
N ALA A 81 22.87 1.32 27.50
CA ALA A 81 23.43 -0.01 27.77
C ALA A 81 24.95 -0.03 27.52
N GLY A 82 25.39 0.73 26.52
CA GLY A 82 26.78 0.94 26.23
C GLY A 82 27.57 1.68 27.28
N SER A 83 27.02 2.79 27.77
CA SER A 83 27.66 3.57 28.84
C SER A 83 27.86 2.77 30.13
N ILE A 84 27.03 1.75 30.38
CA ILE A 84 27.13 0.84 31.54
C ILE A 84 28.18 -0.25 31.30
N TYR A 85 28.33 -0.75 30.06
CA TYR A 85 29.27 -1.83 29.71
C TYR A 85 30.71 -1.37 29.39
N VAL A 86 30.97 -0.05 29.36
CA VAL A 86 32.26 0.56 28.99
C VAL A 86 33.42 0.20 29.92
N PHE A 87 33.18 -0.46 31.06
CA PHE A 87 34.24 -0.68 32.04
C PHE A 87 35.17 -1.88 31.81
N GLU A 88 34.83 -2.91 31.00
CA GLU A 88 35.73 -4.10 30.88
C GLU A 88 36.00 -4.66 29.47
N ASN A 89 35.11 -4.51 28.46
CA ASN A 89 35.34 -5.16 27.15
C ASN A 89 34.87 -4.34 25.93
N LYS A 90 35.75 -3.46 25.45
CA LYS A 90 35.46 -2.45 24.40
C LYS A 90 35.07 -3.04 23.04
N THR A 91 35.58 -4.23 22.68
CA THR A 91 35.38 -4.84 21.36
C THR A 91 33.97 -5.41 21.19
N ALA A 92 33.47 -6.12 22.20
CA ALA A 92 32.11 -6.69 22.20
C ALA A 92 31.04 -5.59 22.11
N PHE A 93 31.26 -4.48 22.81
CA PHE A 93 30.34 -3.35 22.78
C PHE A 93 30.23 -2.70 21.38
N ILE A 94 31.37 -2.47 20.71
CA ILE A 94 31.40 -1.92 19.35
C ILE A 94 30.68 -2.85 18.36
N ALA A 95 30.86 -4.17 18.52
CA ALA A 95 30.19 -5.17 17.68
C ALA A 95 28.66 -5.09 17.83
N CYS A 96 28.15 -4.98 19.06
CA CYS A 96 26.71 -4.87 19.33
C CYS A 96 26.08 -3.58 18.76
N ILE A 97 26.75 -2.44 18.89
CA ILE A 97 26.29 -1.19 18.27
C ILE A 97 26.24 -1.34 16.75
N THR A 98 27.30 -1.89 16.16
CA THR A 98 27.42 -2.03 14.70
C THR A 98 26.30 -2.93 14.15
N ALA A 99 26.05 -4.07 14.78
CA ALA A 99 24.97 -4.99 14.40
C ALA A 99 23.58 -4.33 14.53
N SER A 100 23.38 -3.51 15.56
CA SER A 100 22.12 -2.81 15.78
C SER A 100 21.88 -1.71 14.75
N LEU A 101 22.89 -0.88 14.47
CA LEU A 101 22.83 0.15 13.43
C LEU A 101 22.57 -0.46 12.04
N ALA A 102 23.22 -1.59 11.74
CA ALA A 102 22.97 -2.33 10.50
C ALA A 102 21.51 -2.81 10.41
N THR A 103 20.95 -3.32 11.51
CA THR A 103 19.55 -3.79 11.57
C THR A 103 18.57 -2.63 11.37
N ILE A 104 18.81 -1.48 12.00
CA ILE A 104 18.01 -0.25 11.82
C ILE A 104 18.06 0.22 10.36
N GLY A 105 19.26 0.31 9.79
CA GLY A 105 19.46 0.71 8.40
C GLY A 105 18.70 -0.20 7.43
N TRP A 106 18.71 -1.50 7.68
CA TRP A 106 17.98 -2.48 6.87
C TRP A 106 16.46 -2.36 7.01
N LEU A 107 15.94 -2.15 8.23
CA LEU A 107 14.51 -1.92 8.45
C LEU A 107 14.02 -0.65 7.75
N SER A 108 14.81 0.42 7.82
CA SER A 108 14.54 1.66 7.08
C SER A 108 14.55 1.43 5.58
N GLN A 109 15.56 0.73 5.06
CA GLN A 109 15.66 0.40 3.64
C GLN A 109 14.47 -0.43 3.16
N ARG A 110 14.00 -1.38 3.96
CA ARG A 110 12.81 -2.20 3.63
C ARG A 110 11.56 -1.33 3.48
N GLN A 111 11.35 -0.36 4.37
CA GLN A 111 10.19 0.54 4.26
C GLN A 111 10.25 1.37 2.99
N VAL A 112 11.41 1.99 2.71
CA VAL A 112 11.65 2.75 1.48
C VAL A 112 11.44 1.87 0.24
N ALA A 113 11.92 0.62 0.27
CA ALA A 113 11.75 -0.32 -0.83
C ALA A 113 10.27 -0.68 -1.07
N LEU A 114 9.46 -0.82 -0.02
CA LEU A 114 8.00 -1.04 -0.17
C LEU A 114 7.31 0.17 -0.81
N GLU A 115 7.66 1.39 -0.40
CA GLU A 115 7.11 2.61 -1.01
C GLU A 115 7.50 2.75 -2.48
N ILE A 116 8.77 2.51 -2.80
CA ILE A 116 9.27 2.53 -4.19
C ILE A 116 8.57 1.46 -5.02
N SER A 117 8.41 0.25 -4.48
CA SER A 117 7.71 -0.84 -5.16
C SER A 117 6.26 -0.47 -5.50
N ARG A 118 5.51 0.11 -4.54
CA ARG A 118 4.13 0.56 -4.77
C ARG A 118 4.06 1.64 -5.85
N LYS A 119 4.95 2.64 -5.79
CA LYS A 119 5.03 3.70 -6.80
C LYS A 119 5.38 3.15 -8.18
N GLN A 120 6.34 2.23 -8.26
CA GLN A 120 6.71 1.57 -9.52
C GLN A 120 5.56 0.75 -10.09
N HIS A 121 4.85 -0.02 -9.25
CA HIS A 121 3.67 -0.77 -9.68
C HIS A 121 2.59 0.17 -10.23
N THR A 122 2.35 1.29 -9.53
CA THR A 122 1.41 2.32 -9.96
C THR A 122 1.80 2.92 -11.31
N LEU A 123 3.06 3.30 -11.50
CA LEU A 123 3.57 3.80 -12.78
C LEU A 123 3.44 2.78 -13.92
N ASN A 124 3.69 1.51 -13.63
CA ASN A 124 3.53 0.44 -14.60
C ASN A 124 2.06 0.32 -15.03
N VAL A 125 1.12 0.34 -14.07
CA VAL A 125 -0.31 0.30 -14.36
C VAL A 125 -0.76 1.52 -15.18
N LEU A 126 -0.33 2.73 -14.81
CA LEU A 126 -0.59 3.96 -15.57
C LEU A 126 -0.08 3.88 -17.01
N THR A 127 1.14 3.35 -17.18
CA THR A 127 1.79 3.20 -18.49
C THR A 127 1.06 2.14 -19.33
N GLN A 128 0.71 1.00 -18.73
CA GLN A 128 -0.06 -0.05 -19.40
C GLN A 128 -1.46 0.43 -19.80
N MET A 129 -2.14 1.21 -18.95
CA MET A 129 -3.43 1.81 -19.29
C MET A 129 -3.32 2.68 -20.55
N ARG A 130 -2.29 3.53 -20.62
CA ARG A 130 -2.06 4.42 -21.77
C ARG A 130 -1.82 3.65 -23.06
N HIS A 131 -1.07 2.55 -22.97
CA HIS A 131 -0.72 1.70 -24.12
C HIS A 131 -1.76 0.61 -24.42
N SER A 132 -2.81 0.46 -23.62
CA SER A 132 -3.86 -0.52 -23.88
C SER A 132 -4.73 -0.08 -25.06
N GLU A 133 -4.48 -0.69 -26.22
CA GLU A 133 -5.27 -0.46 -27.44
C GLU A 133 -6.75 -0.83 -27.23
N ILE A 134 -7.01 -1.91 -26.50
CA ILE A 134 -8.38 -2.39 -26.21
C ILE A 134 -9.14 -1.35 -25.37
N PHE A 135 -8.52 -0.86 -24.29
CA PHE A 135 -9.12 0.18 -23.46
C PHE A 135 -9.34 1.46 -24.26
N ASN A 136 -8.35 1.87 -25.07
CA ASN A 136 -8.47 3.04 -25.94
C ASN A 136 -9.59 2.87 -26.98
N LYS A 137 -9.78 1.68 -27.57
CA LYS A 137 -10.88 1.37 -28.51
C LYS A 137 -12.25 1.56 -27.84
N HIS A 138 -12.46 0.99 -26.65
CA HIS A 138 -13.71 1.18 -25.90
C HIS A 138 -13.92 2.63 -25.49
N ARG A 139 -12.87 3.32 -25.03
CA ARG A 139 -12.95 4.75 -24.70
C ARG A 139 -13.34 5.56 -25.95
N ILE A 140 -12.68 5.36 -27.08
CA ILE A 140 -13.00 6.09 -28.32
C ILE A 140 -14.46 5.83 -28.73
N ASN A 141 -14.96 4.60 -28.65
CA ASN A 141 -16.36 4.28 -28.96
C ASN A 141 -17.36 5.08 -28.10
N ILE A 142 -17.06 5.27 -26.81
CA ILE A 142 -17.88 6.09 -25.90
C ILE A 142 -17.83 7.56 -26.31
N PHE A 143 -16.62 8.09 -26.49
CA PHE A 143 -16.42 9.51 -26.75
C PHE A 143 -16.78 9.94 -28.17
N SER A 144 -16.80 9.03 -29.15
CA SER A 144 -17.26 9.32 -30.51
C SER A 144 -18.76 9.56 -30.56
N ARG A 145 -19.54 8.89 -29.70
CA ARG A 145 -21.00 9.08 -29.61
C ARG A 145 -21.38 10.24 -28.70
N TYR A 146 -20.60 10.49 -27.64
CA TYR A 146 -20.84 11.57 -26.68
C TYR A 146 -19.58 12.44 -26.44
N PRO A 147 -19.16 13.24 -27.44
CA PRO A 147 -17.91 14.01 -27.37
C PRO A 147 -17.98 15.15 -26.35
N HIS A 148 -19.07 15.94 -26.36
CA HIS A 148 -19.21 17.16 -25.57
C HIS A 148 -20.17 17.04 -24.37
N THR A 149 -20.82 15.89 -24.22
CA THR A 149 -21.83 15.71 -23.18
C THR A 149 -21.18 15.48 -21.83
N HIS A 150 -21.63 16.23 -20.82
CA HIS A 150 -21.20 16.03 -19.42
C HIS A 150 -21.80 14.77 -18.80
N GLN A 151 -22.95 14.32 -19.30
CA GLN A 151 -23.68 13.14 -18.83
C GLN A 151 -24.47 12.53 -20.00
N ILE A 152 -24.55 11.21 -20.08
CA ILE A 152 -25.39 10.56 -21.08
C ILE A 152 -26.87 10.85 -20.76
N PRO A 153 -27.67 11.36 -21.72
CA PRO A 153 -29.10 11.63 -21.50
C PRO A 153 -29.87 10.38 -21.11
N ASP A 154 -30.85 10.51 -20.20
CA ASP A 154 -31.65 9.38 -19.71
C ASP A 154 -32.40 8.64 -20.84
N GLN A 155 -32.82 9.37 -21.89
CA GLN A 155 -33.49 8.80 -23.07
C GLN A 155 -32.58 7.84 -23.85
N ASP A 156 -31.27 8.10 -23.85
CA ASP A 156 -30.30 7.29 -24.57
C ASP A 156 -29.89 6.06 -23.75
N VAL A 157 -30.05 6.09 -22.42
CA VAL A 157 -29.68 4.97 -21.55
C VAL A 157 -30.44 3.70 -21.93
N SER A 158 -31.77 3.79 -22.12
CA SER A 158 -32.59 2.65 -22.54
C SER A 158 -32.14 2.11 -23.90
N GLN A 159 -31.88 3.00 -24.88
CA GLN A 159 -31.40 2.59 -26.21
C GLN A 159 -30.05 1.88 -26.15
N ILE A 160 -29.13 2.37 -25.32
CA ILE A 160 -27.80 1.77 -25.13
C ILE A 160 -27.93 0.36 -24.53
N MET A 161 -28.84 0.17 -23.57
CA MET A 161 -29.08 -1.15 -22.98
C MET A 161 -29.74 -2.11 -23.97
N ASP A 162 -30.68 -1.62 -24.79
CA ASP A 162 -31.34 -2.42 -25.83
C ASP A 162 -30.34 -2.84 -26.92
N GLU A 163 -29.41 -1.95 -27.29
CA GLU A 163 -28.31 -2.26 -28.22
C GLU A 163 -27.46 -3.44 -27.75
N ARG A 164 -27.32 -3.62 -26.44
CA ARG A 164 -26.58 -4.74 -25.84
C ARG A 164 -27.27 -6.09 -26.04
N LEU A 165 -28.61 -6.10 -26.04
CA LEU A 165 -29.40 -7.32 -26.18
C LEU A 165 -29.41 -7.85 -27.62
N ASN A 166 -29.15 -6.98 -28.60
CA ASN A 166 -29.14 -7.36 -30.01
C ASN A 166 -27.78 -7.97 -30.42
N LYS A 167 -27.80 -9.26 -30.76
CA LYS A 167 -26.60 -10.02 -31.17
C LYS A 167 -25.97 -9.50 -32.46
N ASP A 168 -26.74 -8.89 -33.34
CA ASP A 168 -26.24 -8.36 -34.63
C ASP A 168 -25.31 -7.15 -34.44
N ASN A 169 -25.35 -6.52 -33.26
CA ASN A 169 -24.45 -5.42 -32.90
C ASN A 169 -23.04 -5.89 -32.53
N TYR A 170 -22.85 -7.20 -32.37
CA TYR A 170 -21.54 -7.81 -32.17
C TYR A 170 -21.04 -8.30 -33.53
N SER A 171 -20.03 -7.65 -34.09
CA SER A 171 -19.41 -8.12 -35.33
C SER A 171 -17.91 -8.20 -35.16
N ILE A 172 -17.35 -9.37 -35.49
CA ILE A 172 -15.92 -9.55 -35.73
C ILE A 172 -15.78 -9.47 -37.24
N GLY A 173 -15.26 -8.36 -37.77
CA GLY A 173 -14.96 -8.26 -39.20
C GLY A 173 -13.84 -9.24 -39.58
N ASP A 174 -13.75 -9.60 -40.87
CA ASP A 174 -12.68 -10.46 -41.41
C ASP A 174 -11.27 -9.87 -41.19
N ASP A 175 -11.19 -8.54 -41.03
CA ASP A 175 -10.03 -7.87 -40.43
C ASP A 175 -10.20 -7.81 -38.90
N CYS A 176 -9.25 -8.37 -38.16
CA CYS A 176 -9.16 -8.34 -36.69
C CYS A 176 -9.26 -6.92 -36.09
N ASP A 177 -9.14 -5.88 -36.91
CA ASP A 177 -9.23 -4.47 -36.53
C ASP A 177 -10.65 -3.87 -36.53
N LYS A 178 -11.63 -4.56 -37.13
CA LYS A 178 -13.03 -4.09 -37.21
C LYS A 178 -13.94 -4.87 -36.26
N ILE A 179 -13.56 -4.93 -34.98
CA ILE A 179 -14.45 -5.46 -33.96
C ILE A 179 -15.41 -4.35 -33.53
N LYS A 180 -16.70 -4.56 -33.78
CA LYS A 180 -17.77 -3.68 -33.31
C LYS A 180 -18.31 -4.24 -32.01
N PHE A 181 -18.19 -3.45 -30.95
CA PHE A 181 -18.83 -3.73 -29.67
C PHE A 181 -19.99 -2.76 -29.47
N PRO A 182 -21.14 -3.22 -28.93
CA PRO A 182 -22.18 -2.32 -28.47
C PRO A 182 -21.62 -1.27 -27.50
N LEU A 183 -22.26 -0.11 -27.49
CA LEU A 183 -21.80 0.99 -26.63
C LEU A 183 -21.86 0.60 -25.15
N ALA A 184 -22.91 -0.11 -24.72
CA ALA A 184 -23.05 -0.60 -23.35
C ALA A 184 -21.85 -1.45 -22.92
N GLU A 185 -21.40 -2.39 -23.74
CA GLU A 185 -20.22 -3.22 -23.44
C GLU A 185 -18.96 -2.38 -23.28
N SER A 186 -18.80 -1.36 -24.11
CA SER A 186 -17.65 -0.45 -23.99
C SER A 186 -17.69 0.33 -22.68
N ILE A 187 -18.88 0.78 -22.26
CA ILE A 187 -19.10 1.50 -21.00
C ILE A 187 -18.81 0.60 -19.81
N ILE A 188 -19.36 -0.61 -19.78
CA ILE A 188 -19.12 -1.61 -18.74
C ILE A 188 -17.64 -1.95 -18.64
N TYR A 189 -16.98 -2.18 -19.79
CA TYR A 189 -15.56 -2.49 -19.83
C TYR A 189 -14.72 -1.38 -19.18
N VAL A 190 -14.97 -0.12 -19.56
CA VAL A 190 -14.27 1.04 -18.98
C VAL A 190 -14.58 1.20 -17.50
N CYS A 191 -15.83 1.04 -17.08
CA CYS A 191 -16.22 1.12 -15.67
C CYS A 191 -15.60 -0.01 -14.83
N ASN A 192 -15.57 -1.25 -15.33
CA ASN A 192 -14.92 -2.39 -14.67
C ASN A 192 -13.42 -2.16 -14.50
N TYR A 193 -12.78 -1.56 -15.51
CA TYR A 193 -11.38 -1.20 -15.41
C TYR A 193 -11.13 -0.18 -14.29
N TYR A 194 -11.95 0.87 -14.20
CA TYR A 194 -11.83 1.85 -13.12
C TYR A 194 -12.23 1.30 -11.74
N GLU A 195 -13.20 0.39 -11.68
CA GLU A 195 -13.58 -0.35 -10.47
C GLU A 195 -12.39 -1.16 -9.92
N PHE A 196 -11.68 -1.87 -10.81
CA PHE A 196 -10.48 -2.61 -10.44
C PHE A 196 -9.38 -1.68 -9.90
N LEU A 197 -9.13 -0.56 -10.57
CA LEU A 197 -8.15 0.43 -10.10
C LEU A 197 -8.54 1.03 -8.74
N ALA A 198 -9.83 1.32 -8.55
CA ALA A 198 -10.33 1.85 -7.29
C ALA A 198 -10.19 0.84 -6.15
N SER A 199 -10.46 -0.44 -6.41
CA SER A 199 -10.22 -1.53 -5.45
C SER A 199 -8.72 -1.62 -5.08
N ALA A 200 -7.82 -1.59 -6.06
CA ALA A 200 -6.39 -1.63 -5.82
C ALA A 200 -5.86 -0.42 -5.01
N ILE A 201 -6.46 0.77 -5.19
CA ILE A 201 -6.19 1.94 -4.33
C ILE A 201 -6.74 1.73 -2.91
N LYS A 202 -7.94 1.15 -2.79
CA LYS A 202 -8.59 0.89 -1.50
C LYS A 202 -7.75 -0.05 -0.63
N GLU A 203 -7.21 -1.11 -1.23
CA GLU A 203 -6.32 -2.10 -0.60
C GLU A 203 -4.89 -1.56 -0.36
N GLY A 204 -4.49 -0.49 -1.06
CA GLY A 204 -3.19 0.15 -0.89
C GLY A 204 -2.07 -0.46 -1.75
N ASP A 205 -2.44 -1.28 -2.74
CA ASP A 205 -1.53 -1.82 -3.77
C ASP A 205 -1.11 -0.74 -4.77
N LEU A 206 -1.96 0.26 -4.99
CA LEU A 206 -1.65 1.45 -5.77
C LEU A 206 -1.44 2.68 -4.88
N ASP A 207 -0.54 3.55 -5.31
CA ASP A 207 -0.27 4.81 -4.62
C ASP A 207 -1.36 5.84 -4.90
N ASP A 208 -2.25 6.05 -3.92
CA ASP A 208 -3.39 6.99 -3.99
C ASP A 208 -2.98 8.40 -4.40
N ALA A 209 -1.88 8.92 -3.86
CA ALA A 209 -1.44 10.29 -4.15
C ALA A 209 -1.03 10.43 -5.62
N LEU A 210 -0.21 9.49 -6.11
CA LEU A 210 0.23 9.48 -7.50
C LEU A 210 -0.94 9.27 -8.48
N MET A 211 -1.85 8.34 -8.18
CA MET A 211 -3.05 8.12 -9.01
C MET A 211 -3.93 9.36 -9.07
N ARG A 212 -4.10 10.05 -7.95
CA ARG A 212 -4.89 11.27 -7.88
C ARG A 212 -4.28 12.40 -8.70
N GLU A 213 -2.99 12.68 -8.51
CA GLU A 213 -2.31 13.77 -9.24
C GLU A 213 -2.31 13.57 -10.76
N THR A 214 -2.38 12.32 -11.22
CA THR A 214 -2.30 11.99 -12.65
C THR A 214 -3.67 11.80 -13.31
N LEU A 215 -4.65 11.21 -12.61
CA LEU A 215 -5.89 10.73 -13.21
C LEU A 215 -7.18 11.21 -12.52
N GLU A 216 -7.13 12.02 -11.46
CA GLU A 216 -8.33 12.46 -10.72
C GLU A 216 -9.40 13.06 -11.66
N ASP A 217 -9.00 13.98 -12.54
CA ASP A 217 -9.95 14.64 -13.45
C ASP A 217 -10.52 13.67 -14.50
N VAL A 218 -9.71 12.72 -14.98
CA VAL A 218 -10.15 11.72 -15.96
C VAL A 218 -11.16 10.76 -15.34
N PHE A 219 -10.89 10.26 -14.14
CA PHE A 219 -11.82 9.42 -13.38
C PHE A 219 -13.12 10.17 -13.09
N LYS A 220 -13.04 11.39 -12.56
CA LYS A 220 -14.24 12.19 -12.23
C LYS A 220 -15.07 12.52 -13.45
N SER A 221 -14.43 12.99 -14.52
CA SER A 221 -15.12 13.31 -15.77
C SER A 221 -15.80 12.08 -16.37
N THR A 222 -15.11 10.94 -16.35
CA THR A 222 -15.67 9.69 -16.88
C THR A 222 -16.80 9.16 -16.00
N TYR A 223 -16.63 9.18 -14.68
CA TYR A 223 -17.65 8.79 -13.71
C TYR A 223 -18.93 9.63 -13.89
N ASN A 224 -18.79 10.96 -13.93
CA ASN A 224 -19.92 11.87 -14.11
C ASN A 224 -20.64 11.62 -15.44
N LYS A 225 -19.87 11.40 -16.52
CA LYS A 225 -20.43 11.09 -17.84
C LYS A 225 -21.27 9.82 -17.83
N LEU A 226 -20.77 8.77 -17.19
CA LEU A 226 -21.35 7.42 -17.18
C LEU A 226 -22.29 7.18 -15.99
N SER A 227 -22.44 8.15 -15.09
CA SER A 227 -23.18 8.02 -13.83
C SER A 227 -24.59 7.46 -13.98
N ARG A 228 -25.35 7.87 -15.01
CA ARG A 228 -26.71 7.34 -15.24
C ARG A 228 -26.71 5.85 -15.52
N ILE A 229 -25.80 5.39 -16.37
CA ILE A 229 -25.67 3.96 -16.69
C ILE A 229 -25.19 3.18 -15.47
N ILE A 230 -24.23 3.72 -14.71
CA ILE A 230 -23.77 3.12 -13.45
C ILE A 230 -24.94 2.96 -12.48
N CYS A 231 -25.78 3.98 -12.30
CA CYS A 231 -26.99 3.90 -11.47
C CYS A 231 -27.94 2.81 -11.96
N THR A 232 -28.22 2.72 -13.26
CA THR A 232 -29.09 1.67 -13.82
C THR A 232 -28.55 0.27 -13.54
N TYR A 233 -27.24 0.06 -13.62
CA TYR A 233 -26.63 -1.23 -13.21
C TYR A 233 -26.78 -1.48 -11.72
N ARG A 234 -26.62 -0.44 -10.90
CA ARG A 234 -26.76 -0.55 -9.44
C ARG A 234 -28.18 -0.84 -8.97
N ASP A 235 -29.18 -0.40 -9.72
CA ASP A 235 -30.57 -0.74 -9.45
C ASP A 235 -30.82 -2.26 -9.59
N SER A 236 -30.03 -2.94 -10.43
CA SER A 236 -30.07 -4.41 -10.58
C SER A 236 -29.10 -5.16 -9.65
N ASP A 237 -27.94 -4.58 -9.37
CA ASP A 237 -26.89 -5.13 -8.53
C ASP A 237 -26.26 -4.02 -7.67
N ASN A 238 -26.64 -3.96 -6.40
CA ASN A 238 -26.25 -2.87 -5.49
C ASN A 238 -24.72 -2.71 -5.33
N GLU A 239 -23.95 -3.79 -5.55
CA GLU A 239 -22.50 -3.83 -5.39
C GLU A 239 -21.76 -3.43 -6.68
N ALA A 240 -22.47 -3.29 -7.81
CA ALA A 240 -21.87 -2.91 -9.07
C ALA A 240 -21.19 -1.54 -8.97
N PHE A 241 -19.89 -1.51 -9.32
CA PHE A 241 -19.07 -0.30 -9.34
C PHE A 241 -18.95 0.43 -7.99
N GLU A 242 -19.07 -0.29 -6.87
CA GLU A 242 -19.00 0.29 -5.52
C GLU A 242 -17.64 0.95 -5.25
N ASN A 243 -16.52 0.33 -5.62
CA ASN A 243 -15.20 0.88 -5.33
C ASN A 243 -14.95 2.15 -6.16
N TYR A 244 -15.41 2.20 -7.40
CA TYR A 244 -15.31 3.38 -8.25
C TYR A 244 -16.13 4.54 -7.68
N TYR A 245 -17.36 4.27 -7.22
CA TYR A 245 -18.17 5.25 -6.49
C TYR A 245 -17.44 5.74 -5.22
N TRP A 246 -16.96 4.81 -4.39
CA TRP A 246 -16.22 5.14 -3.15
C TRP A 246 -15.02 6.06 -3.45
N LEU A 247 -14.23 5.73 -4.47
CA LEU A 247 -13.03 6.48 -4.81
C LEU A 247 -13.37 7.92 -5.23
N VAL A 248 -14.35 8.09 -6.12
CA VAL A 248 -14.72 9.40 -6.67
C VAL A 248 -15.46 10.26 -5.63
N GLU A 249 -16.56 9.73 -5.08
CA GLU A 249 -17.48 10.51 -4.25
C GLU A 249 -17.05 10.59 -2.78
N GLU A 250 -16.53 9.49 -2.23
CA GLU A 250 -16.20 9.47 -0.80
C GLU A 250 -14.76 9.82 -0.51
N HIS A 251 -13.81 9.39 -1.35
CA HIS A 251 -12.39 9.53 -1.05
C HIS A 251 -11.79 10.80 -1.65
N TRP A 252 -11.92 11.01 -2.96
CA TRP A 252 -11.32 12.16 -3.65
C TRP A 252 -12.15 13.45 -3.53
N ASN A 253 -13.49 13.38 -3.52
CA ASN A 253 -14.34 14.56 -3.32
C ASN A 253 -14.33 15.09 -1.87
N LYS A 254 -14.36 14.23 -0.83
CA LYS A 254 -14.32 14.67 0.58
C LYS A 254 -13.00 15.36 0.96
N LYS A 255 -11.85 14.88 0.45
CA LYS A 255 -10.54 15.51 0.72
C LYS A 255 -10.47 16.97 0.21
N LYS A 256 -11.18 17.32 -0.86
CA LYS A 256 -11.19 18.69 -1.43
C LYS A 256 -11.90 19.69 -0.50
N LYS A 257 -13.03 19.31 0.11
CA LYS A 257 -13.73 20.13 1.11
C LYS A 257 -12.87 20.40 2.36
N LYS A 258 -12.09 19.41 2.80
CA LYS A 258 -11.25 19.55 4.01
C LYS A 258 -10.06 20.48 3.81
N ASN A 259 -9.46 20.46 2.61
CA ASN A 259 -8.34 21.35 2.28
C ASN A 259 -8.79 22.80 2.01
N PHE A 260 -10.01 23.02 1.53
CA PHE A 260 -10.54 24.37 1.35
C PHE A 260 -10.86 25.04 2.69
N LEU A 261 -11.43 24.29 3.65
CA LEU A 261 -11.74 24.78 5.00
C LEU A 261 -10.51 24.94 5.91
N SER A 262 -9.32 24.48 5.50
CA SER A 262 -8.07 24.68 6.25
C SER A 262 -7.23 25.85 5.73
N VAL A 263 -7.70 26.54 4.69
CA VAL A 263 -7.02 27.68 4.05
C VAL A 263 -7.75 29.01 4.34
N PHE A 264 -8.90 28.95 5.00
CA PHE A 264 -9.64 30.10 5.57
C PHE A 264 -9.76 29.92 7.09
#